data_AF-A0AAY4CJK5-F1
#
_entry.id   AF-A0AAY4CJK5-F1
#
_cell.length_a   1.000
_cell.length_b   1.000
_cell.length_c   1.000
_cell.angle_alpha   90.00
_cell.angle_beta   90.00
_cell.angle_gamma   90.00
#
_symmetry.space_group_name_H-M   'P 1'
#
loop_
_entity.id
_entity.type
_entity.pdbx_description
1 polymer ?
#
loop_
_entity_poly.entity_id
_entity_poly.type
_entity_poly.pdbx_seq_one_letter_code
_entity_poly.pdbx_strand_id
1 'polypeptide(L)'
;MPFSRGRKPVTNKISKLQSSKSKASENQDEATRVKRSSTPPKGAAKKRTAFLDITNVNGLSFALISFRDICVPYILHGRPNHCLEPLADEPRADPLLKDPLPVNLQPPEIPPEFDIDSEHAGDCIFSAGYAKEIYYQFLFILCLVLIPFLNENMRAILVDWLVEVQENYQLSHETLYLAVKLTDHYLSRMGTNEEFFQLVGCAAMLIASKFEERIPPSIDDFLYICDDAYKRSQLITMEVSILNVLNFDINIPVPYHFLRRYAKCVGANMETLTLARYFCELSLQDMVFLPVRGSLLASACLLIALVTKDLGGWTPILQFHSSYAVGDLAPVVRKLHHMLSKPSHSKLEAIKSKYSHSVFFEVAKTPTVDLEKLELFL
;
A
#
# COMPACT_ATOMS: atom_id res chain seq x y z
N MET A 1 -27.07 39.20 -17.22
CA MET A 1 -27.07 40.69 -17.21
C MET A 1 -25.94 41.19 -16.32
N PRO A 2 -25.31 42.34 -16.63
CA PRO A 2 -23.91 42.63 -16.30
C PRO A 2 -23.66 43.32 -14.94
N PHE A 3 -22.38 43.35 -14.58
CA PHE A 3 -21.71 43.96 -13.40
C PHE A 3 -22.09 45.41 -13.06
N SER A 4 -21.96 45.77 -11.77
CA SER A 4 -21.33 47.05 -11.38
C SER A 4 -20.69 47.00 -9.99
N ARG A 5 -19.42 47.41 -9.90
CA ARG A 5 -18.66 47.72 -8.67
C ARG A 5 -18.79 49.21 -8.39
N GLY A 6 -19.01 49.60 -7.13
CA GLY A 6 -18.90 50.98 -6.65
C GLY A 6 -17.80 51.13 -5.60
N ARG A 7 -17.03 52.22 -5.64
CA ARG A 7 -15.88 52.53 -4.76
C ARG A 7 -16.03 53.93 -4.14
N LYS A 8 -15.68 54.03 -2.84
CA LYS A 8 -15.04 55.14 -2.07
C LYS A 8 -15.91 56.35 -1.66
N PRO A 9 -15.54 57.20 -0.64
CA PRO A 9 -14.20 57.52 -0.02
C PRO A 9 -14.14 57.54 1.54
N VAL A 10 -13.00 57.29 2.25
CA VAL A 10 -11.79 58.09 2.66
C VAL A 10 -12.03 59.30 3.58
N THR A 11 -11.39 59.31 4.78
CA THR A 11 -10.46 60.37 5.33
C THR A 11 -10.04 60.03 6.80
N ASN A 12 -8.74 59.82 7.08
CA ASN A 12 -7.73 60.72 7.71
C ASN A 12 -7.68 60.60 9.27
N LYS A 13 -6.56 60.63 10.01
CA LYS A 13 -5.11 60.83 9.76
C LYS A 13 -4.32 60.74 11.11
N ILE A 14 -3.01 60.44 11.01
CA ILE A 14 -1.85 60.94 11.85
C ILE A 14 -1.66 60.29 13.25
N SER A 15 -0.46 59.94 13.78
CA SER A 15 0.97 60.37 13.66
C SER A 15 1.93 59.19 13.99
N LYS A 16 3.02 58.85 13.26
CA LYS A 16 4.40 59.42 13.14
C LYS A 16 5.26 59.58 14.43
N LEU A 17 6.36 58.81 14.55
CA LEU A 17 7.80 59.19 14.70
C LEU A 17 8.65 57.91 14.94
N GLN A 18 9.51 57.43 14.03
CA GLN A 18 10.94 57.74 13.76
C GLN A 18 11.94 57.50 14.90
N SER A 19 12.91 56.60 14.66
CA SER A 19 14.36 56.86 14.82
C SER A 19 15.21 55.63 14.42
N SER A 20 16.10 55.85 13.46
CA SER A 20 17.15 54.96 12.94
C SER A 20 18.41 54.94 13.81
N LYS A 21 19.15 53.83 13.85
CA LYS A 21 20.63 53.81 13.99
C LYS A 21 21.23 52.54 13.38
N SER A 22 22.42 52.73 12.82
CA SER A 22 23.14 51.91 11.84
C SER A 22 24.31 51.10 12.43
N LYS A 23 24.67 49.97 11.78
CA LYS A 23 26.02 49.51 11.33
C LYS A 23 26.36 48.03 11.64
N ALA A 24 26.67 47.33 10.54
CA ALA A 24 27.82 46.45 10.25
C ALA A 24 28.10 45.13 11.04
N SER A 25 28.10 44.06 10.22
CA SER A 25 29.06 42.94 10.06
C SER A 25 29.24 41.82 11.09
N GLU A 26 29.31 40.62 10.49
CA GLU A 26 30.00 39.37 10.87
C GLU A 26 29.16 38.16 11.32
N ASN A 27 29.55 37.04 10.71
CA ASN A 27 28.96 35.70 10.69
C ASN A 27 28.91 35.03 12.07
N GLN A 28 27.91 34.16 12.27
CA GLN A 28 28.13 32.78 12.73
C GLN A 28 26.83 31.95 12.61
N ASP A 29 26.99 30.77 12.01
CA ASP A 29 26.02 29.69 11.93
C ASP A 29 25.61 29.20 13.33
N GLU A 30 24.31 29.10 13.60
CA GLU A 30 23.82 28.08 14.54
C GLU A 30 22.37 27.66 14.27
N ALA A 31 22.22 26.36 14.02
CA ALA A 31 20.97 25.69 13.70
C ALA A 31 19.99 25.69 14.89
N THR A 32 18.84 26.34 14.74
CA THR A 32 17.76 26.23 15.74
C THR A 32 16.83 25.06 15.43
N ARG A 33 17.15 23.92 16.05
CA ARG A 33 16.32 22.72 16.14
C ARG A 33 14.99 23.05 16.83
N VAL A 34 13.90 23.14 16.08
CA VAL A 34 12.55 23.28 16.63
C VAL A 34 12.18 21.99 17.38
N LYS A 35 12.20 22.03 18.71
CA LYS A 35 11.62 21.00 19.57
C LYS A 35 10.10 21.03 19.38
N ARG A 36 9.54 20.03 18.68
CA ARG A 36 8.08 19.81 18.66
C ARG A 36 7.68 19.17 19.99
N SER A 37 6.80 19.86 20.71
CA SER A 37 6.18 19.37 21.94
C SER A 37 5.26 18.18 21.65
N SER A 38 5.36 17.13 22.47
CA SER A 38 4.54 15.92 22.44
C SER A 38 3.13 16.19 22.98
N THR A 39 2.33 16.95 22.24
CA THR A 39 0.88 17.06 22.50
C THR A 39 0.13 16.49 21.30
N PRO A 40 -0.82 15.56 21.52
CA PRO A 40 -1.53 14.93 20.43
C PRO A 40 -2.42 15.97 19.72
N PRO A 41 -2.58 15.88 18.39
CA PRO A 41 -3.53 16.71 17.66
C PRO A 41 -4.94 16.49 18.22
N LYS A 42 -5.71 17.57 18.35
CA LYS A 42 -7.12 17.52 18.80
C LYS A 42 -7.89 16.58 17.87
N GLY A 43 -8.30 15.41 18.38
CA GLY A 43 -8.99 14.36 17.61
C GLY A 43 -8.32 12.98 17.64
N ALA A 44 -7.19 12.80 18.33
CA ALA A 44 -6.51 11.51 18.42
C ALA A 44 -7.42 10.38 18.96
N ALA A 45 -7.37 9.24 18.26
CA ALA A 45 -8.15 8.05 18.55
C ALA A 45 -7.94 7.55 19.98
N LYS A 46 -9.00 6.98 20.59
CA LYS A 46 -8.91 6.28 21.88
C LYS A 46 -7.89 5.16 21.75
N LYS A 47 -6.97 5.03 22.73
CA LYS A 47 -6.16 3.83 22.94
C LYS A 47 -7.08 2.61 22.95
N ARG A 48 -7.15 1.86 21.85
CA ARG A 48 -7.76 0.53 21.81
C ARG A 48 -6.60 -0.45 21.76
N THR A 49 -6.41 -1.16 22.87
CA THR A 49 -5.46 -2.27 23.05
C THR A 49 -5.91 -3.52 22.30
N ALA A 50 -6.38 -3.38 21.05
CA ALA A 50 -7.06 -4.46 20.35
C ALA A 50 -6.17 -5.70 20.20
N PHE A 51 -4.88 -5.57 19.89
CA PHE A 51 -4.02 -6.74 19.67
C PHE A 51 -3.77 -7.59 20.95
N LEU A 52 -3.46 -6.96 22.08
CA LEU A 52 -3.25 -7.66 23.36
C LEU A 52 -4.57 -8.17 23.94
N ASP A 53 -5.68 -7.45 23.74
CA ASP A 53 -7.00 -7.90 24.19
C ASP A 53 -7.53 -9.08 23.34
N ILE A 54 -7.32 -9.06 22.02
CA ILE A 54 -7.74 -10.16 21.11
C ILE A 54 -6.94 -11.45 21.38
N THR A 55 -5.64 -11.33 21.70
CA THR A 55 -4.81 -12.49 22.04
C THR A 55 -5.08 -13.03 23.46
N ASN A 56 -5.40 -12.15 24.44
CA ASN A 56 -5.82 -12.54 25.79
C ASN A 56 -7.18 -13.25 25.85
N VAL A 57 -8.16 -12.85 25.02
CA VAL A 57 -9.46 -13.53 24.92
C VAL A 57 -9.31 -14.98 24.42
N ASN A 58 -8.22 -15.29 23.72
CA ASN A 58 -7.88 -16.63 23.23
C ASN A 58 -6.92 -17.42 24.16
N GLY A 59 -6.58 -16.89 25.36
CA GLY A 59 -5.91 -17.64 26.42
C GLY A 59 -4.38 -17.80 26.32
N LEU A 60 -3.67 -16.93 25.59
CA LEU A 60 -2.21 -17.00 25.47
C LEU A 60 -1.54 -15.89 26.32
N SER A 61 -0.93 -16.30 27.44
CA SER A 61 -0.13 -15.43 28.31
C SER A 61 1.31 -15.39 27.82
N PHE A 62 1.87 -14.20 27.59
CA PHE A 62 3.23 -14.02 27.09
C PHE A 62 4.19 -13.50 28.15
N ALA A 63 5.36 -14.15 28.27
CA ALA A 63 6.45 -13.76 29.15
C ALA A 63 7.59 -13.18 28.29
N LEU A 64 8.18 -12.07 28.75
CA LEU A 64 9.28 -11.39 28.06
C LEU A 64 10.51 -12.30 27.94
N ILE A 65 10.85 -12.75 26.73
CA ILE A 65 12.13 -13.42 26.43
C ILE A 65 13.08 -12.44 25.72
N SER A 66 14.35 -12.49 26.12
CA SER A 66 15.43 -11.61 25.68
C SER A 66 15.86 -11.88 24.23
N PHE A 67 15.91 -10.81 23.43
CA PHE A 67 16.26 -10.72 21.99
C PHE A 67 17.68 -11.19 21.59
N ARG A 68 18.47 -11.74 22.53
CA ARG A 68 19.92 -11.97 22.34
C ARG A 68 20.26 -13.19 21.49
N ASP A 69 19.32 -14.12 21.28
CA ASP A 69 19.63 -15.44 20.71
C ASP A 69 19.29 -15.59 19.21
N ILE A 70 18.84 -14.53 18.52
CA ILE A 70 18.41 -14.60 17.10
C ILE A 70 19.46 -13.98 16.13
N CYS A 71 20.53 -13.37 16.63
CA CYS A 71 21.56 -12.77 15.77
C CYS A 71 22.87 -13.58 15.77
N VAL A 72 23.11 -14.33 14.69
CA VAL A 72 24.43 -14.86 14.30
C VAL A 72 24.79 -14.29 12.91
N PRO A 73 26.06 -13.94 12.65
CA PRO A 73 26.42 -12.87 11.73
C PRO A 73 26.66 -13.37 10.30
N TYR A 74 26.18 -12.60 9.32
CA TYR A 74 26.74 -12.66 7.97
C TYR A 74 27.73 -11.50 7.79
N ILE A 75 29.00 -11.88 7.70
CA ILE A 75 30.15 -11.04 7.40
C ILE A 75 30.11 -10.72 5.90
N LEU A 76 30.02 -9.44 5.54
CA LEU A 76 30.18 -8.95 4.17
C LEU A 76 31.67 -8.78 3.86
N HIS A 77 32.19 -9.57 2.92
CA HIS A 77 33.48 -9.29 2.28
C HIS A 77 33.31 -8.14 1.27
N GLY A 78 33.94 -7.01 1.57
CA GLY A 78 33.98 -5.82 0.72
C GLY A 78 34.72 -6.05 -0.60
N ARG A 79 34.24 -5.38 -1.65
CA ARG A 79 35.01 -5.14 -2.88
C ARG A 79 35.53 -3.70 -2.91
N PRO A 80 36.70 -3.43 -3.51
CA PRO A 80 37.34 -2.13 -3.44
C PRO A 80 36.72 -1.11 -4.40
N ASN A 81 36.68 0.14 -3.92
CA ASN A 81 36.27 1.33 -4.66
C ASN A 81 37.24 1.60 -5.82
N HIS A 82 36.73 1.63 -7.05
CA HIS A 82 37.41 2.28 -8.16
C HIS A 82 36.96 3.74 -8.21
N CYS A 83 37.90 4.66 -7.97
CA CYS A 83 37.74 6.09 -8.21
C CYS A 83 37.50 6.34 -9.70
N LEU A 84 36.43 7.06 -10.04
CA LEU A 84 36.16 7.56 -11.38
C LEU A 84 36.84 8.93 -11.55
N GLU A 85 37.71 9.05 -12.55
CA GLU A 85 38.25 10.34 -12.99
C GLU A 85 37.22 11.15 -13.80
N PRO A 86 37.32 12.48 -13.86
CA PRO A 86 36.35 13.32 -14.55
C PRO A 86 36.59 13.30 -16.07
N LEU A 87 35.55 12.95 -16.83
CA LEU A 87 35.54 13.05 -18.29
C LEU A 87 35.42 14.53 -18.72
N ALA A 88 36.29 14.94 -19.64
CA ALA A 88 36.33 16.30 -20.21
C ALA A 88 35.07 16.62 -21.04
N ASP A 89 34.64 17.89 -20.97
CA ASP A 89 33.54 18.46 -21.74
C ASP A 89 33.88 18.54 -23.24
N GLU A 90 33.20 17.74 -24.06
CA GLU A 90 33.10 17.93 -25.51
C GLU A 90 31.73 18.54 -25.85
N PRO A 91 31.63 19.47 -26.82
CA PRO A 91 30.44 20.24 -27.10
C PRO A 91 29.32 19.36 -27.66
N ARG A 92 28.15 19.39 -26.99
CA ARG A 92 26.93 18.67 -27.41
C ARG A 92 26.45 19.17 -28.77
N ALA A 93 26.64 18.36 -29.80
CA ALA A 93 25.83 18.43 -31.01
C ALA A 93 24.38 18.07 -30.66
N ASP A 94 23.42 18.84 -31.15
CA ASP A 94 21.98 18.62 -30.99
C ASP A 94 21.52 17.52 -31.96
N PRO A 95 21.18 16.28 -31.52
CA PRO A 95 20.77 15.23 -32.43
C PRO A 95 19.25 15.10 -32.39
N LEU A 96 18.56 16.03 -33.05
CA LEU A 96 17.14 15.85 -33.42
C LEU A 96 17.02 15.16 -34.78
N LEU A 97 17.54 13.94 -34.87
CA LEU A 97 17.08 12.91 -35.80
C LEU A 97 16.99 11.62 -34.97
N LYS A 98 15.81 11.37 -34.40
CA LYS A 98 15.56 10.15 -33.63
C LYS A 98 15.49 9.00 -34.63
N ASP A 99 16.58 8.25 -34.77
CA ASP A 99 16.50 6.91 -35.32
C ASP A 99 15.35 6.15 -34.62
N PRO A 100 14.51 5.40 -35.35
CA PRO A 100 13.47 4.62 -34.72
C PRO A 100 14.10 3.70 -33.68
N LEU A 101 13.52 3.67 -32.48
CA LEU A 101 13.98 2.82 -31.40
C LEU A 101 14.10 1.38 -31.91
N PRO A 102 15.16 0.63 -31.53
CA PRO A 102 15.27 -0.77 -31.90
C PRO A 102 14.00 -1.52 -31.50
N VAL A 103 13.59 -2.52 -32.29
CA VAL A 103 12.27 -3.20 -32.17
C VAL A 103 11.97 -3.72 -30.76
N ASN A 104 12.99 -4.14 -30.00
CA ASN A 104 12.85 -4.59 -28.61
C ASN A 104 12.64 -3.47 -27.58
N LEU A 105 12.81 -2.21 -27.99
CA LEU A 105 12.54 -0.99 -27.22
C LEU A 105 11.32 -0.23 -27.77
N GLN A 106 10.64 -0.76 -28.79
CA GLN A 106 9.40 -0.19 -29.27
C GLN A 106 8.25 -0.61 -28.34
N PRO A 107 7.39 0.33 -27.92
CA PRO A 107 6.24 0.01 -27.09
C PRO A 107 5.37 -1.04 -27.79
N PRO A 108 4.90 -2.08 -27.09
CA PRO A 108 4.11 -3.13 -27.71
C PRO A 108 2.80 -2.54 -28.24
N GLU A 109 2.54 -2.66 -29.55
CA GLU A 109 1.33 -2.13 -30.20
C GLU A 109 0.07 -2.59 -29.47
N ILE A 110 -0.80 -1.63 -29.12
CA ILE A 110 -2.07 -1.86 -28.46
C ILE A 110 -3.15 -1.62 -29.51
N PRO A 111 -4.03 -2.60 -29.80
CA PRO A 111 -5.18 -2.36 -30.65
C PRO A 111 -6.02 -1.20 -30.11
N PRO A 112 -6.52 -0.28 -30.95
CA PRO A 112 -7.26 0.91 -30.49
C PRO A 112 -8.42 0.60 -29.54
N GLU A 113 -9.09 -0.53 -29.73
CA GLU A 113 -10.18 -1.02 -28.88
C GLU A 113 -9.76 -1.42 -27.46
N PHE A 114 -8.46 -1.62 -27.22
CA PHE A 114 -7.90 -1.95 -25.92
C PHE A 114 -7.00 -0.84 -25.35
N ASP A 115 -6.90 0.30 -26.04
CA ASP A 115 -6.12 1.43 -25.57
C ASP A 115 -6.89 2.24 -24.54
N ILE A 116 -6.50 2.07 -23.28
CA ILE A 116 -7.08 2.78 -22.12
C ILE A 116 -6.22 3.97 -21.67
N ASP A 117 -5.04 4.15 -22.27
CA ASP A 117 -4.00 5.05 -21.76
C ASP A 117 -3.75 6.26 -22.69
N SER A 118 -4.18 6.20 -23.97
CA SER A 118 -4.03 7.27 -24.97
C SER A 118 -4.51 8.65 -24.53
N GLU A 119 -5.62 8.73 -23.79
CA GLU A 119 -6.17 10.01 -23.28
C GLU A 119 -5.16 10.77 -22.41
N HIS A 120 -4.23 10.07 -21.78
CA HIS A 120 -3.23 10.63 -20.86
C HIS A 120 -1.81 10.62 -21.46
N ALA A 121 -1.66 10.41 -22.77
CA ALA A 121 -0.35 10.31 -23.42
C ALA A 121 0.55 11.55 -23.23
N GLY A 122 -0.04 12.73 -23.05
CA GLY A 122 0.67 13.99 -22.81
C GLY A 122 0.95 14.30 -21.34
N ASP A 123 0.45 13.49 -20.40
CA ASP A 123 0.59 13.74 -18.97
C ASP A 123 1.74 12.92 -18.38
N CYS A 124 2.79 13.61 -17.92
CA CYS A 124 3.96 12.97 -17.34
C CYS A 124 3.67 12.23 -16.02
N ILE A 125 2.55 12.53 -15.35
CA ILE A 125 2.13 11.87 -14.12
C ILE A 125 1.60 10.45 -14.41
N PHE A 126 0.90 10.26 -15.53
CA PHE A 126 0.26 8.99 -15.86
C PHE A 126 1.18 8.00 -16.55
N SER A 127 2.31 8.46 -17.11
CA SER A 127 3.31 7.60 -17.77
C SER A 127 2.69 6.61 -18.76
N ALA A 128 1.69 7.06 -19.53
CA ALA A 128 0.87 6.22 -20.41
C ALA A 128 1.71 5.36 -21.38
N GLY A 129 2.81 5.91 -21.90
CA GLY A 129 3.71 5.20 -22.81
C GLY A 129 4.40 3.97 -22.20
N TYR A 130 4.58 3.91 -20.88
CA TYR A 130 5.21 2.79 -20.18
C TYR A 130 4.21 1.89 -19.44
N ALA A 131 2.95 2.32 -19.36
CA ALA A 131 1.96 1.66 -18.53
C ALA A 131 1.83 0.17 -18.87
N LYS A 132 1.79 -0.18 -20.16
CA LYS A 132 1.72 -1.58 -20.58
C LYS A 132 2.91 -2.40 -20.08
N GLU A 133 4.14 -1.94 -20.33
CA GLU A 133 5.37 -2.63 -19.92
C GLU A 133 5.44 -2.86 -18.41
N ILE A 134 5.11 -1.82 -17.63
CA ILE A 134 5.07 -1.89 -16.16
C ILE A 134 4.16 -3.04 -15.72
N TYR A 135 2.91 -3.09 -16.19
CA TYR A 135 1.98 -4.11 -15.73
C TYR A 135 2.34 -5.52 -16.24
N TYR A 136 2.88 -5.65 -17.46
CA TYR A 136 3.38 -6.94 -17.97
C TYR A 136 4.54 -7.49 -17.13
N GLN A 137 5.47 -6.62 -16.71
CA GLN A 137 6.61 -7.02 -15.88
C GLN A 137 6.17 -7.57 -14.52
N PHE A 138 5.12 -6.99 -13.94
CA PHE A 138 4.61 -7.37 -12.62
C PHE A 138 3.53 -8.48 -12.64
N LEU A 139 2.96 -8.79 -13.81
CA LEU A 139 1.77 -9.65 -13.95
C LEU A 139 1.94 -11.04 -13.36
N PHE A 140 3.13 -11.63 -13.53
CA PHE A 140 3.41 -13.04 -13.19
C PHE A 140 4.25 -13.21 -11.93
N ILE A 141 4.58 -12.12 -11.22
CA ILE A 141 5.36 -12.20 -9.99
C ILE A 141 4.51 -12.86 -8.91
N LEU A 142 4.81 -14.12 -8.64
CA LEU A 142 4.30 -14.84 -7.48
C LEU A 142 5.25 -14.57 -6.32
N CYS A 143 4.77 -13.85 -5.31
CA CYS A 143 5.65 -13.37 -4.26
C CYS A 143 5.91 -14.43 -3.17
N LEU A 144 4.96 -15.31 -2.88
CA LEU A 144 5.12 -16.34 -1.84
C LEU A 144 4.64 -17.71 -2.31
N VAL A 145 5.50 -18.70 -2.13
CA VAL A 145 5.17 -20.13 -2.27
C VAL A 145 5.59 -20.81 -0.98
N LEU A 146 4.60 -21.43 -0.31
CA LEU A 146 4.73 -22.28 0.88
C LEU A 146 5.15 -21.54 2.16
N ILE A 147 4.25 -21.51 3.17
CA ILE A 147 4.57 -21.00 4.52
C ILE A 147 4.32 -22.10 5.56
N PRO A 148 5.29 -23.01 5.77
CA PRO A 148 5.08 -24.17 6.65
C PRO A 148 4.98 -23.84 8.15
N PHE A 149 5.26 -22.59 8.57
CA PHE A 149 5.38 -22.22 9.98
C PHE A 149 4.48 -21.07 10.45
N LEU A 150 3.56 -20.60 9.60
CA LEU A 150 2.74 -19.44 9.94
C LEU A 150 1.43 -19.88 10.58
N ASN A 151 1.19 -19.42 11.80
CA ASN A 151 -0.08 -19.62 12.48
C ASN A 151 -1.16 -18.74 11.82
N GLU A 152 -2.09 -19.40 11.11
CA GLU A 152 -3.17 -18.76 10.35
C GLU A 152 -4.01 -17.81 11.21
N ASN A 153 -4.37 -18.23 12.43
CA ASN A 153 -5.19 -17.42 13.32
C ASN A 153 -4.45 -16.17 13.81
N MET A 154 -3.18 -16.30 14.21
CA MET A 154 -2.37 -15.16 14.65
C MET A 154 -2.13 -14.17 13.53
N ARG A 155 -1.92 -14.66 12.31
CA ARG A 155 -1.81 -13.82 11.13
C ARG A 155 -3.10 -13.06 10.87
N ALA A 156 -4.25 -13.74 10.87
CA ALA A 156 -5.54 -13.09 10.63
C ALA A 156 -5.80 -11.97 11.66
N ILE A 157 -5.52 -12.23 12.95
CA ILE A 157 -5.60 -11.23 14.03
C ILE A 157 -4.66 -10.04 13.76
N LEU A 158 -3.42 -10.31 13.35
CA LEU A 158 -2.46 -9.25 13.01
C LEU A 158 -2.95 -8.41 11.83
N VAL A 159 -3.45 -9.02 10.76
CA VAL A 159 -3.97 -8.31 9.59
C VAL A 159 -5.18 -7.45 9.97
N ASP A 160 -6.10 -7.97 10.78
CA ASP A 160 -7.26 -7.20 11.29
C ASP A 160 -6.80 -5.96 12.08
N TRP A 161 -5.81 -6.12 12.96
CA TRP A 161 -5.22 -4.98 13.67
C TRP A 161 -4.49 -3.99 12.74
N LEU A 162 -3.76 -4.47 11.72
CA LEU A 162 -3.09 -3.59 10.75
C LEU A 162 -4.09 -2.76 9.93
N VAL A 163 -5.30 -3.25 9.71
CA VAL A 163 -6.40 -2.48 9.09
C VAL A 163 -6.81 -1.33 10.00
N GLU A 164 -6.95 -1.56 11.31
CA GLU A 164 -7.22 -0.48 12.27
C GLU A 164 -6.08 0.55 12.32
N VAL A 165 -4.82 0.11 12.27
CA VAL A 165 -3.65 1.00 12.20
C VAL A 165 -3.70 1.86 10.94
N GLN A 166 -4.02 1.26 9.80
CA GLN A 166 -4.16 1.98 8.53
C GLN A 166 -5.27 3.04 8.59
N GLU A 167 -6.43 2.73 9.19
CA GLU A 167 -7.51 3.71 9.36
C GLU A 167 -7.13 4.85 10.33
N ASN A 168 -6.50 4.52 11.46
CA ASN A 168 -6.10 5.50 12.47
C ASN A 168 -5.09 6.52 11.94
N TYR A 169 -4.16 6.09 11.09
CA TYR A 169 -3.17 6.97 10.46
C TYR A 169 -3.53 7.43 9.05
N GLN A 170 -4.73 7.05 8.55
CA GLN A 170 -5.21 7.41 7.22
C GLN A 170 -4.22 7.06 6.10
N LEU A 171 -3.54 5.92 6.25
CA LEU A 171 -2.56 5.45 5.27
C LEU A 171 -3.28 4.98 4.00
N SER A 172 -2.58 4.98 2.87
CA SER A 172 -3.07 4.42 1.62
C SER A 172 -3.36 2.92 1.76
N HIS A 173 -4.19 2.39 0.84
CA HIS A 173 -4.45 0.95 0.82
C HIS A 173 -3.18 0.18 0.44
N GLU A 174 -2.39 0.71 -0.50
CA GLU A 174 -1.10 0.19 -0.93
C GLU A 174 -0.17 -0.07 0.26
N THR A 175 -0.07 0.89 1.18
CA THR A 175 0.70 0.75 2.41
C THR A 175 0.27 -0.46 3.23
N LEU A 176 -1.04 -0.69 3.41
CA LEU A 176 -1.55 -1.88 4.10
C LEU A 176 -1.19 -3.17 3.36
N TYR A 177 -1.46 -3.25 2.04
CA TYR A 177 -1.14 -4.45 1.26
C TYR A 177 0.36 -4.77 1.30
N LEU A 178 1.21 -3.75 1.17
CA LEU A 178 2.66 -3.91 1.22
C LEU A 178 3.11 -4.34 2.62
N ALA A 179 2.57 -3.74 3.69
CA ALA A 179 2.88 -4.13 5.07
C ALA A 179 2.56 -5.60 5.34
N VAL A 180 1.39 -6.08 4.89
CA VAL A 180 1.00 -7.51 5.02
C VAL A 180 1.96 -8.40 4.24
N LYS A 181 2.31 -8.04 2.99
CA LYS A 181 3.29 -8.79 2.20
C LYS A 181 4.67 -8.83 2.85
N LEU A 182 5.20 -7.70 3.31
CA LEU A 182 6.48 -7.66 4.03
C LEU A 182 6.47 -8.55 5.27
N THR A 183 5.35 -8.54 6.01
CA THR A 183 5.16 -9.42 7.17
C THR A 183 5.20 -10.89 6.76
N ASP A 184 4.41 -11.28 5.76
CA ASP A 184 4.34 -12.67 5.28
C ASP A 184 5.69 -13.17 4.76
N HIS A 185 6.42 -12.35 4.00
CA HIS A 185 7.75 -12.67 3.47
C HIS A 185 8.83 -12.78 4.54
N TYR A 186 8.76 -11.91 5.56
CA TYR A 186 9.68 -11.99 6.68
C TYR A 186 9.45 -13.25 7.51
N LEU A 187 8.19 -13.49 7.89
CA LEU A 187 7.81 -14.64 8.71
C LEU A 187 8.07 -15.97 8.00
N SER A 188 7.94 -16.03 6.66
CA SER A 188 8.26 -17.23 5.90
C SER A 188 9.75 -17.60 5.92
N ARG A 189 10.65 -16.64 6.20
CA ARG A 189 12.11 -16.88 6.24
C ARG A 189 12.64 -17.07 7.66
N MET A 190 12.08 -16.35 8.63
CA MET A 190 12.63 -16.32 9.98
C MET A 190 12.00 -17.30 10.96
N GLY A 191 10.75 -17.75 10.72
CA GLY A 191 10.03 -18.62 11.66
C GLY A 191 9.98 -17.98 13.06
N THR A 192 9.06 -17.06 13.29
CA THR A 192 9.05 -16.24 14.52
C THR A 192 8.08 -16.79 15.57
N ASN A 193 8.44 -16.65 16.85
CA ASN A 193 7.51 -16.91 17.95
C ASN A 193 6.30 -15.96 17.89
N GLU A 194 5.14 -16.47 18.29
CA GLU A 194 3.86 -15.74 18.24
C GLU A 194 3.91 -14.39 18.98
N GLU A 195 4.74 -14.28 20.03
CA GLU A 195 4.88 -13.10 20.89
C GLU A 195 5.39 -11.84 20.14
N PHE A 196 6.04 -12.01 18.98
CA PHE A 196 6.62 -10.91 18.21
C PHE A 196 5.83 -10.55 16.95
N PHE A 197 4.67 -11.16 16.69
CA PHE A 197 3.87 -10.89 15.48
C PHE A 197 3.48 -9.42 15.35
N GLN A 198 3.03 -8.77 16.44
CA GLN A 198 2.71 -7.34 16.42
C GLN A 198 3.94 -6.48 16.17
N LEU A 199 5.10 -6.80 16.76
CA LEU A 199 6.35 -6.07 16.49
C LEU A 199 6.76 -6.18 15.01
N VAL A 200 6.66 -7.38 14.43
CA VAL A 200 6.93 -7.60 12.99
C VAL A 200 5.95 -6.79 12.14
N GLY A 201 4.64 -6.91 12.38
CA GLY A 201 3.63 -6.17 11.61
C GLY A 201 3.76 -4.66 11.75
N CYS A 202 4.09 -4.17 12.95
CA CYS A 202 4.34 -2.76 13.21
C CYS A 202 5.57 -2.24 12.45
N ALA A 203 6.68 -2.99 12.46
CA ALA A 203 7.88 -2.64 11.70
C ALA A 203 7.64 -2.72 10.19
N ALA A 204 6.90 -3.71 9.71
CA ALA A 204 6.52 -3.85 8.31
C ALA A 204 5.65 -2.68 7.84
N MET A 205 4.67 -2.25 8.66
CA MET A 205 3.83 -1.08 8.39
C MET A 205 4.65 0.22 8.39
N LEU A 206 5.64 0.35 9.28
CA LEU A 206 6.58 1.47 9.27
C LEU A 206 7.39 1.52 7.97
N ILE A 207 7.93 0.38 7.51
CA ILE A 207 8.68 0.27 6.25
C ILE A 207 7.78 0.63 5.07
N ALA A 208 6.59 0.02 4.98
CA ALA A 208 5.63 0.27 3.91
C ALA A 208 5.22 1.75 3.87
N SER A 209 4.98 2.36 5.04
CA SER A 209 4.63 3.78 5.12
C SER A 209 5.76 4.66 4.58
N LYS A 210 7.02 4.38 4.95
CA LYS A 210 8.18 5.12 4.42
C LYS A 210 8.35 4.97 2.91
N PHE A 211 7.84 3.90 2.33
CA PHE A 211 7.95 3.59 0.91
C PHE A 211 6.83 4.23 0.08
N GLU A 212 5.58 4.12 0.55
CA GLU A 212 4.38 4.53 -0.21
C GLU A 212 3.89 5.94 0.15
N GLU A 213 4.06 6.38 1.40
CA GLU A 213 3.44 7.62 1.87
C GLU A 213 4.30 8.85 1.59
N ARG A 214 3.65 9.94 1.16
CA ARG A 214 4.32 11.24 1.06
C ARG A 214 4.82 11.74 2.42
N ILE A 215 4.07 11.48 3.48
CA ILE A 215 4.37 11.90 4.85
C ILE A 215 4.08 10.71 5.78
N PRO A 216 5.04 9.79 5.97
CA PRO A 216 4.84 8.62 6.81
C PRO A 216 4.74 9.00 8.30
N PRO A 217 4.00 8.21 9.12
CA PRO A 217 4.03 8.34 10.57
C PRO A 217 5.44 8.14 11.13
N SER A 218 5.72 8.79 12.25
CA SER A 218 7.01 8.65 12.93
C SER A 218 7.09 7.35 13.72
N ILE A 219 8.31 6.96 14.10
CA ILE A 219 8.53 5.82 15.00
C ILE A 219 7.75 5.99 16.31
N ASP A 220 7.67 7.21 16.84
CA ASP A 220 6.96 7.47 18.11
C ASP A 220 5.45 7.27 17.98
N ASP A 221 4.87 7.51 16.80
CA ASP A 221 3.46 7.19 16.52
C ASP A 221 3.24 5.66 16.53
N PHE A 222 4.16 4.89 15.97
CA PHE A 222 4.09 3.43 16.00
C PHE A 222 4.28 2.83 17.41
N LEU A 223 5.13 3.44 18.25
CA LEU A 223 5.23 3.06 19.66
C LEU A 223 3.94 3.37 20.41
N TYR A 224 3.34 4.54 20.15
CA TYR A 224 2.08 4.96 20.76
C TYR A 224 0.92 4.01 20.42
N ILE A 225 0.75 3.60 19.17
CA ILE A 225 -0.35 2.70 18.78
C ILE A 225 -0.17 1.27 19.30
N CYS A 226 1.06 0.89 19.64
CA CYS A 226 1.36 -0.37 20.33
C CYS A 226 1.27 -0.24 21.86
N ASP A 227 0.69 0.85 22.38
CA ASP A 227 0.59 1.16 23.82
C ASP A 227 1.93 1.05 24.56
N ASP A 228 3.01 1.49 23.91
CA ASP A 228 4.38 1.43 24.41
C ASP A 228 4.84 0.01 24.85
N ALA A 229 4.21 -1.04 24.31
CA ALA A 229 4.58 -2.45 24.55
C ALA A 229 6.03 -2.76 24.12
N TYR A 230 6.59 -1.94 23.23
CA TYR A 230 7.94 -2.10 22.70
C TYR A 230 8.78 -0.85 22.96
N LYS A 231 10.08 -1.06 23.15
CA LYS A 231 11.05 0.04 23.17
C LYS A 231 11.37 0.48 21.74
N ARG A 232 11.69 1.77 21.58
CA ARG A 232 12.19 2.33 20.32
C ARG A 232 13.30 1.50 19.68
N SER A 233 14.25 1.00 20.49
CA SER A 233 15.35 0.16 20.02
C SER A 233 14.86 -1.16 19.43
N GLN A 234 13.82 -1.78 20.01
CA GLN A 234 13.27 -3.04 19.51
C GLN A 234 12.62 -2.85 18.15
N LEU A 235 11.85 -1.77 17.97
CA LEU A 235 11.22 -1.46 16.69
C LEU A 235 12.24 -1.17 15.58
N ILE A 236 13.30 -0.41 15.90
CA ILE A 236 14.40 -0.16 14.95
C ILE A 236 15.17 -1.45 14.62
N THR A 237 15.45 -2.29 15.60
CA THR A 237 16.11 -3.59 15.36
C THR A 237 15.26 -4.49 14.47
N MET A 238 13.93 -4.51 14.69
CA MET A 238 13.02 -5.28 13.84
C MET A 238 12.98 -4.73 12.41
N GLU A 239 12.89 -3.41 12.23
CA GLU A 239 12.95 -2.77 10.91
C GLU A 239 14.22 -3.18 10.14
N VAL A 240 15.38 -3.08 10.79
CA VAL A 240 16.66 -3.49 10.19
C VAL A 240 16.67 -4.99 9.86
N SER A 241 16.11 -5.83 10.74
CA SER A 241 16.01 -7.26 10.50
C SER A 241 15.16 -7.57 9.27
N ILE A 242 13.98 -6.95 9.14
CA ILE A 242 13.10 -7.16 7.97
C ILE A 242 13.81 -6.79 6.69
N LEU A 243 14.41 -5.59 6.61
CA LEU A 243 15.10 -5.13 5.41
C LEU A 243 16.28 -6.05 5.02
N ASN A 244 17.08 -6.48 6.00
CA ASN A 244 18.20 -7.38 5.74
C ASN A 244 17.73 -8.78 5.29
N VAL A 245 16.73 -9.36 5.95
CA VAL A 245 16.19 -10.67 5.59
C VAL A 245 15.57 -10.64 4.19
N LEU A 246 14.97 -9.53 3.80
CA LEU A 246 14.41 -9.31 2.47
C LEU A 246 15.43 -8.84 1.43
N ASN A 247 16.71 -8.68 1.79
CA ASN A 247 17.75 -8.12 0.92
C ASN A 247 17.35 -6.75 0.31
N PHE A 248 16.57 -5.96 1.05
CA PHE A 248 15.99 -4.69 0.60
C PHE A 248 15.09 -4.81 -0.65
N ASP A 249 14.70 -6.02 -1.07
CA ASP A 249 13.74 -6.26 -2.14
C ASP A 249 12.31 -6.14 -1.59
N ILE A 250 11.87 -4.89 -1.44
CA ILE A 250 10.57 -4.51 -0.88
C ILE A 250 9.58 -4.01 -1.93
N ASN A 251 9.96 -4.00 -3.20
CA ASN A 251 9.09 -3.59 -4.31
C ASN A 251 8.17 -4.75 -4.72
N ILE A 252 7.26 -5.10 -3.81
CA ILE A 252 6.37 -6.26 -3.93
C ILE A 252 5.07 -5.82 -4.62
N PRO A 253 4.70 -6.43 -5.77
CA PRO A 253 3.45 -6.10 -6.44
C PRO A 253 2.25 -6.45 -5.58
N VAL A 254 1.42 -5.44 -5.28
CA VAL A 254 0.18 -5.63 -4.52
C VAL A 254 -1.04 -5.77 -5.45
N PRO A 255 -2.02 -6.63 -5.10
CA PRO A 255 -3.23 -6.84 -5.90
C PRO A 255 -3.98 -5.55 -6.24
N TYR A 256 -3.97 -4.58 -5.33
CA TYR A 256 -4.74 -3.35 -5.48
C TYR A 256 -4.29 -2.48 -6.67
N HIS A 257 -3.02 -2.52 -7.09
CA HIS A 257 -2.58 -1.83 -8.30
C HIS A 257 -3.24 -2.40 -9.57
N PHE A 258 -3.26 -3.72 -9.70
CA PHE A 258 -3.92 -4.40 -10.81
C PHE A 258 -5.42 -4.12 -10.81
N LEU A 259 -6.04 -4.14 -9.64
CA LEU A 259 -7.48 -3.89 -9.51
C LEU A 259 -7.88 -2.52 -10.06
N ARG A 260 -7.12 -1.45 -9.78
CA ARG A 260 -7.38 -0.12 -10.34
C ARG A 260 -7.25 -0.09 -11.85
N ARG A 261 -6.23 -0.75 -12.41
CA ARG A 261 -6.05 -0.83 -13.87
C ARG A 261 -7.23 -1.54 -14.52
N TYR A 262 -7.64 -2.68 -13.98
CA TYR A 262 -8.75 -3.46 -14.54
C TYR A 262 -10.09 -2.74 -14.40
N ALA A 263 -10.33 -2.03 -13.30
CA ALA A 263 -11.51 -1.18 -13.14
C ALA A 263 -11.56 -0.06 -14.19
N LYS A 264 -10.41 0.54 -14.52
CA LYS A 264 -10.30 1.53 -15.61
C LYS A 264 -10.68 0.93 -16.97
N CYS A 265 -10.26 -0.30 -17.27
CA CYS A 265 -10.58 -0.99 -18.53
C CYS A 265 -12.08 -1.06 -18.83
N VAL A 266 -12.91 -1.20 -17.80
CA VAL A 266 -14.37 -1.35 -17.95
C VAL A 266 -15.14 -0.10 -17.51
N GLY A 267 -14.45 1.01 -17.23
CA GLY A 267 -15.09 2.23 -16.75
C GLY A 267 -15.87 2.03 -15.44
N ALA A 268 -15.42 1.14 -14.57
CA ALA A 268 -16.11 0.84 -13.31
C ALA A 268 -16.17 2.09 -12.42
N ASN A 269 -17.35 2.38 -11.88
CA ASN A 269 -17.53 3.49 -10.96
C ASN A 269 -16.80 3.24 -9.61
N MET A 270 -16.65 4.29 -8.82
CA MET A 270 -15.95 4.22 -7.53
C MET A 270 -16.57 3.22 -6.55
N GLU A 271 -17.89 3.05 -6.57
CA GLU A 271 -18.59 2.08 -5.73
C GLU A 271 -18.21 0.63 -6.10
N THR A 272 -18.19 0.31 -7.40
CA THR A 272 -17.81 -1.02 -7.90
C THR A 272 -16.34 -1.32 -7.62
N LEU A 273 -15.44 -0.35 -7.84
CA LEU A 273 -14.04 -0.49 -7.47
C LEU A 273 -13.88 -0.68 -5.95
N THR A 274 -14.67 0.03 -5.13
CA THR A 274 -14.63 -0.10 -3.68
C THR A 274 -15.15 -1.46 -3.21
N LEU A 275 -16.19 -2.00 -3.86
CA LEU A 275 -16.69 -3.35 -3.60
C LEU A 275 -15.64 -4.41 -3.98
N ALA A 276 -15.00 -4.29 -5.14
CA ALA A 276 -13.93 -5.21 -5.52
C ALA A 276 -12.72 -5.10 -4.57
N ARG A 277 -12.40 -3.89 -4.09
CA ARG A 277 -11.33 -3.67 -3.09
C ARG A 277 -11.69 -4.31 -1.76
N TYR A 278 -12.96 -4.23 -1.32
CA TYR A 278 -13.44 -4.91 -0.12
C TYR A 278 -13.17 -6.41 -0.17
N PHE A 279 -13.53 -7.09 -1.27
CA PHE A 279 -13.24 -8.52 -1.45
C PHE A 279 -11.74 -8.82 -1.43
N CYS A 280 -10.97 -7.95 -2.09
CA CYS A 280 -9.51 -8.06 -2.13
C CYS A 280 -8.87 -7.83 -0.75
N GLU A 281 -9.41 -6.95 0.09
CA GLU A 281 -8.90 -6.67 1.44
C GLU A 281 -9.28 -7.79 2.41
N LEU A 282 -10.50 -8.35 2.32
CA LEU A 282 -10.88 -9.55 3.07
C LEU A 282 -9.93 -10.73 2.81
N SER A 283 -9.51 -10.91 1.56
CA SER A 283 -8.57 -11.99 1.20
C SER A 283 -7.21 -11.88 1.90
N LEU A 284 -6.86 -10.72 2.46
CA LEU A 284 -5.61 -10.56 3.23
C LEU A 284 -5.62 -11.39 4.51
N GLN A 285 -6.78 -11.67 5.11
CA GLN A 285 -6.87 -12.42 6.36
C GLN A 285 -6.68 -13.93 6.14
N ASP A 286 -7.03 -14.45 4.96
CA ASP A 286 -7.08 -15.89 4.69
C ASP A 286 -5.82 -16.38 3.95
N MET A 287 -5.17 -17.41 4.50
CA MET A 287 -3.93 -17.96 3.96
C MET A 287 -4.11 -18.67 2.60
N VAL A 288 -5.33 -19.07 2.25
CA VAL A 288 -5.65 -19.74 0.97
C VAL A 288 -5.30 -18.86 -0.24
N PHE A 289 -5.27 -17.53 -0.08
CA PHE A 289 -4.95 -16.58 -1.15
C PHE A 289 -3.48 -16.18 -1.22
N LEU A 290 -2.63 -16.56 -0.25
CA LEU A 290 -1.19 -16.31 -0.30
C LEU A 290 -0.49 -16.82 -1.56
N PRO A 291 -0.74 -18.07 -2.03
CA PRO A 291 -0.12 -18.58 -3.27
C PRO A 291 -0.80 -18.07 -4.54
N VAL A 292 -1.83 -17.21 -4.44
CA VAL A 292 -2.50 -16.63 -5.61
C VAL A 292 -1.75 -15.37 -6.05
N ARG A 293 -1.47 -15.26 -7.36
CA ARG A 293 -0.85 -14.06 -7.92
C ARG A 293 -1.76 -12.84 -7.70
N GLY A 294 -1.16 -11.70 -7.34
CA GLY A 294 -1.94 -10.49 -7.05
C GLY A 294 -2.79 -10.01 -8.22
N SER A 295 -2.29 -10.16 -9.45
CA SER A 295 -3.03 -9.90 -10.68
C SER A 295 -4.27 -10.78 -10.84
N LEU A 296 -4.14 -12.10 -10.62
CA LEU A 296 -5.25 -13.06 -10.71
C LEU A 296 -6.29 -12.82 -9.60
N LEU A 297 -5.84 -12.54 -8.38
CA LEU A 297 -6.70 -12.22 -7.25
C LEU A 297 -7.52 -10.95 -7.51
N ALA A 298 -6.88 -9.90 -8.03
CA ALA A 298 -7.55 -8.66 -8.43
C ALA A 298 -8.60 -8.90 -9.52
N SER A 299 -8.27 -9.70 -10.54
CA SER A 299 -9.19 -10.10 -11.61
C SER A 299 -10.43 -10.81 -11.07
N ALA A 300 -10.23 -11.81 -10.20
CA ALA A 300 -11.33 -12.55 -9.60
C ALA A 300 -12.21 -11.67 -8.70
N CYS A 301 -11.63 -10.78 -7.90
CA CYS A 301 -12.38 -9.83 -7.07
C CYS A 301 -13.21 -8.86 -7.92
N LEU A 302 -12.64 -8.35 -9.02
CA LEU A 302 -13.36 -7.47 -9.94
C LEU A 302 -14.52 -8.20 -10.62
N LEU A 303 -14.31 -9.43 -11.10
CA LEU A 303 -15.36 -10.23 -11.71
C LEU A 303 -16.56 -10.42 -10.76
N ILE A 304 -16.30 -10.80 -9.51
CA ILE A 304 -17.36 -10.95 -8.50
C ILE A 304 -18.10 -9.61 -8.31
N ALA A 305 -17.39 -8.48 -8.23
CA ALA A 305 -18.01 -7.16 -8.06
C ALA A 305 -18.88 -6.77 -9.26
N LEU A 306 -18.42 -7.02 -10.49
CA LEU A 306 -19.18 -6.75 -11.72
C LEU A 306 -20.48 -7.56 -11.77
N VAL A 307 -20.42 -8.86 -11.46
CA VAL A 307 -21.60 -9.74 -11.45
C VAL A 307 -22.55 -9.37 -10.29
N THR A 308 -22.02 -8.96 -9.14
CA THR A 308 -22.81 -8.49 -7.99
C THR A 308 -23.58 -7.22 -8.32
N LYS A 309 -23.01 -6.34 -9.15
CA LYS A 309 -23.62 -5.07 -9.58
C LYS A 309 -24.39 -5.17 -10.90
N ASP A 310 -24.57 -6.37 -11.46
CA ASP A 310 -25.24 -6.59 -12.75
C ASP A 310 -24.59 -5.83 -13.93
N LEU A 311 -23.26 -5.66 -13.88
CA LEU A 311 -22.47 -4.96 -14.90
C LEU A 311 -21.86 -5.90 -15.95
N GLY A 312 -22.20 -7.19 -15.90
CA GLY A 312 -21.69 -8.23 -16.81
C GLY A 312 -20.54 -9.03 -16.21
N GLY A 313 -19.84 -9.77 -17.07
CA GLY A 313 -18.76 -10.69 -16.70
C GLY A 313 -17.39 -10.26 -17.22
N TRP A 314 -16.54 -11.25 -17.48
CA TRP A 314 -15.18 -11.02 -17.98
C TRP A 314 -15.21 -10.66 -19.47
N THR A 315 -14.73 -9.48 -19.82
CA THR A 315 -14.77 -8.93 -21.18
C THR A 315 -13.43 -9.13 -21.92
N PRO A 316 -13.42 -9.05 -23.27
CA PRO A 316 -12.17 -9.16 -24.04
C PRO A 316 -11.09 -8.15 -23.64
N ILE A 317 -11.47 -6.93 -23.26
CA ILE A 317 -10.52 -5.91 -22.79
C ILE A 317 -9.88 -6.29 -21.44
N LEU A 318 -10.64 -6.92 -20.54
CA LEU A 318 -10.10 -7.44 -19.29
C LEU A 318 -9.16 -8.61 -19.54
N GLN A 319 -9.52 -9.54 -20.44
CA GLN A 319 -8.64 -10.64 -20.83
C GLN A 319 -7.34 -10.11 -21.46
N PHE A 320 -7.41 -9.08 -22.31
CA PHE A 320 -6.22 -8.47 -22.93
C PHE A 320 -5.25 -7.89 -21.90
N HIS A 321 -5.75 -7.04 -20.98
CA HIS A 321 -4.90 -6.37 -19.99
C HIS A 321 -4.46 -7.26 -18.82
N SER A 322 -5.21 -8.32 -18.51
CA SER A 322 -4.89 -9.25 -17.41
C SER A 322 -4.14 -10.50 -17.88
N SER A 323 -4.19 -10.81 -19.18
CA SER A 323 -3.75 -12.09 -19.76
C SER A 323 -4.43 -13.34 -19.22
N TYR A 324 -5.52 -13.21 -18.45
CA TYR A 324 -6.27 -14.34 -17.90
C TYR A 324 -7.59 -14.55 -18.63
N ALA A 325 -7.85 -15.79 -19.04
CA ALA A 325 -9.15 -16.22 -19.53
C ALA A 325 -10.09 -16.53 -18.35
N VAL A 326 -11.39 -16.56 -18.61
CA VAL A 326 -12.42 -16.87 -17.60
C VAL A 326 -12.12 -18.17 -16.83
N GLY A 327 -11.67 -19.21 -17.53
CA GLY A 327 -11.31 -20.50 -16.93
C GLY A 327 -10.17 -20.41 -15.90
N ASP A 328 -9.26 -19.45 -16.06
CA ASP A 328 -8.17 -19.21 -15.11
C ASP A 328 -8.67 -18.57 -13.80
N LEU A 329 -9.74 -17.76 -13.89
CA LEU A 329 -10.35 -17.06 -12.76
C LEU A 329 -11.20 -18.01 -11.91
N ALA A 330 -11.87 -18.98 -12.54
CA ALA A 330 -12.88 -19.81 -11.90
C ALA A 330 -12.43 -20.46 -10.56
N PRO A 331 -11.22 -21.04 -10.42
CA PRO A 331 -10.77 -21.60 -9.14
C PRO A 331 -10.65 -20.55 -8.03
N VAL A 332 -10.20 -19.33 -8.35
CA VAL A 332 -10.03 -18.25 -7.38
C VAL A 332 -11.38 -17.62 -7.03
N VAL A 333 -12.26 -17.46 -8.02
CA VAL A 333 -13.64 -16.96 -7.81
C VAL A 333 -14.41 -17.86 -6.86
N ARG A 334 -14.35 -19.19 -7.04
CA ARG A 334 -15.01 -20.15 -6.13
C ARG A 334 -14.46 -20.07 -4.69
N LYS A 335 -13.14 -19.92 -4.54
CA LYS A 335 -12.51 -19.71 -3.21
C LYS A 335 -12.95 -18.41 -2.56
N LEU A 336 -12.96 -17.31 -3.30
CA LEU A 336 -13.44 -16.01 -2.83
C LEU A 336 -14.92 -16.09 -2.44
N HIS A 337 -15.77 -16.71 -3.27
CA HIS A 337 -17.18 -16.90 -2.96
C HIS A 337 -17.38 -17.68 -1.66
N HIS A 338 -16.61 -18.76 -1.46
CA HIS A 338 -16.63 -19.52 -0.21
C HIS A 338 -16.26 -18.64 0.99
N MET A 339 -15.17 -17.86 0.91
CA MET A 339 -14.75 -16.91 1.94
C MET A 339 -15.85 -15.88 2.26
N LEU A 340 -16.51 -15.32 1.23
CA LEU A 340 -17.59 -14.34 1.40
C LEU A 340 -18.86 -14.95 2.01
N SER A 341 -19.17 -16.19 1.68
CA SER A 341 -20.37 -16.89 2.17
C SER A 341 -20.18 -17.48 3.57
N LYS A 342 -18.96 -17.90 3.89
CA LYS A 342 -18.57 -18.54 5.15
C LYS A 342 -17.25 -17.96 5.64
N PRO A 343 -17.26 -16.76 6.25
CA PRO A 343 -16.04 -16.12 6.73
C PRO A 343 -15.33 -16.98 7.79
N SER A 344 -14.06 -17.33 7.55
CA SER A 344 -13.23 -18.15 8.46
C SER A 344 -13.02 -17.48 9.82
N HIS A 345 -13.04 -16.15 9.87
CA HIS A 345 -12.75 -15.37 11.06
C HIS A 345 -13.88 -14.39 11.40
N SER A 346 -15.08 -14.89 11.66
CA SER A 346 -16.28 -14.10 11.99
C SER A 346 -16.19 -13.15 13.19
N LYS A 347 -15.12 -13.23 14.00
CA LYS A 347 -14.86 -12.29 15.11
C LYS A 347 -14.00 -11.09 14.71
N LEU A 348 -13.32 -11.18 13.56
CA LEU A 348 -12.44 -10.13 13.04
C LEU A 348 -13.27 -9.22 12.15
N GLU A 349 -13.56 -8.02 12.65
CA GLU A 349 -14.58 -7.14 12.09
C GLU A 349 -14.00 -5.81 11.58
N ALA A 350 -12.67 -5.58 11.65
CA ALA A 350 -12.09 -4.29 11.27
C ALA A 350 -12.36 -3.96 9.80
N ILE A 351 -12.13 -4.91 8.89
CA ILE A 351 -12.38 -4.74 7.45
C ILE A 351 -13.87 -4.52 7.19
N LYS A 352 -14.74 -5.34 7.78
CA LYS A 352 -16.19 -5.21 7.56
C LYS A 352 -16.73 -3.89 8.12
N SER A 353 -16.23 -3.46 9.27
CA SER A 353 -16.59 -2.17 9.88
C SER A 353 -16.16 -1.00 9.02
N LYS A 354 -14.91 -1.00 8.55
CA LYS A 354 -14.36 -0.02 7.61
C LYS A 354 -15.23 0.13 6.37
N TYR A 355 -15.49 -0.97 5.66
CA TYR A 355 -16.28 -0.94 4.42
C TYR A 355 -17.80 -0.82 4.62
N SER A 356 -18.28 -0.86 5.87
CA SER A 356 -19.67 -0.54 6.21
C SER A 356 -19.90 0.96 6.38
N HIS A 357 -18.83 1.76 6.46
CA HIS A 357 -18.91 3.21 6.59
C HIS A 357 -19.32 3.86 5.25
N SER A 358 -20.03 4.99 5.32
CA SER A 358 -20.57 5.69 4.15
C SER A 358 -19.51 6.20 3.17
N VAL A 359 -18.32 6.53 3.65
CA VAL A 359 -17.15 6.89 2.83
C VAL A 359 -16.76 5.77 1.85
N PHE A 360 -17.03 4.51 2.23
CA PHE A 360 -16.80 3.34 1.40
C PHE A 360 -18.08 2.81 0.74
N PHE A 361 -19.09 3.68 0.55
CA PHE A 361 -20.38 3.36 -0.06
C PHE A 361 -21.14 2.22 0.63
N GLU A 362 -20.78 1.91 1.88
CA GLU A 362 -21.36 0.82 2.66
C GLU A 362 -21.33 -0.55 1.94
N VAL A 363 -20.33 -0.77 1.07
CA VAL A 363 -20.27 -1.95 0.20
C VAL A 363 -20.26 -3.27 0.98
N ALA A 364 -19.80 -3.28 2.22
CA ALA A 364 -19.84 -4.44 3.09
C ALA A 364 -21.27 -4.89 3.48
N LYS A 365 -22.28 -4.03 3.29
CA LYS A 365 -23.70 -4.37 3.47
C LYS A 365 -24.34 -4.97 2.21
N THR A 366 -23.61 -4.98 1.08
CA THR A 366 -24.09 -5.59 -0.16
C THR A 366 -24.18 -7.11 0.02
N PRO A 367 -25.31 -7.75 -0.33
CA PRO A 367 -25.44 -9.20 -0.23
C PRO A 367 -24.43 -9.90 -1.14
N THR A 368 -23.88 -11.01 -0.66
CA THR A 368 -23.02 -11.89 -1.47
C THR A 368 -23.84 -12.45 -2.62
N VAL A 369 -23.29 -12.39 -3.83
CA VAL A 369 -23.93 -12.95 -5.02
C VAL A 369 -24.05 -14.47 -4.94
N ASP A 370 -25.14 -15.02 -5.47
CA ASP A 370 -25.37 -16.47 -5.51
C ASP A 370 -24.32 -17.17 -6.37
N LEU A 371 -23.87 -18.34 -5.92
CA LEU A 371 -22.87 -19.12 -6.64
C LEU A 371 -23.37 -19.53 -8.04
N GLU A 372 -24.64 -19.92 -8.15
CA GLU A 372 -25.26 -20.29 -9.43
C GLU A 372 -25.18 -19.15 -10.45
N LYS A 373 -25.41 -17.91 -10.00
CA LYS A 373 -25.29 -16.72 -10.85
C LYS A 373 -23.84 -16.48 -11.28
N LEU A 374 -22.87 -16.66 -10.38
CA LEU A 374 -21.45 -16.54 -10.72
C LEU A 374 -21.01 -17.59 -11.74
N GLU A 375 -21.44 -18.85 -11.60
CA GLU A 375 -21.08 -19.94 -12.52
C GLU A 375 -21.60 -19.71 -13.95
N LEU A 376 -22.60 -18.85 -14.18
CA LEU A 376 -23.00 -18.45 -15.54
C LEU A 376 -21.95 -17.58 -16.26
N PHE A 377 -21.00 -17.01 -15.52
CA PHE A 377 -19.92 -16.17 -16.03
C PHE A 377 -18.54 -16.85 -15.96
N LEU A 378 -18.49 -18.11 -15.51
CA LEU A 378 -17.28 -18.95 -15.41
C LEU A 378 -17.28 -20.04 -16.47
#